data_AF-A0A852GYT7-F1
#
_entry.id   AF-A0A852GYT7-F1
#
_cell.length_a   1.000
_cell.length_b   1.000
_cell.length_c   1.000
_cell.angle_alpha   90.00
_cell.angle_beta   90.00
_cell.angle_gamma   90.00
#
_symmetry.space_group_name_H-M   'P 1'
#
loop_
_entity.id
_entity.type
_entity.pdbx_description
1 polymer ?
#
loop_
_entity_poly.entity_id
_entity_poly.type
_entity_poly.pdbx_seq_one_letter_code
_entity_poly.pdbx_strand_id
1 'polypeptide(L)'
;SDDGPSLPTRQNEEFRPFIRRLPEFKFWHSATKGILVAMACTFFEAFNVPVFWPILVMYFIMLFCITMKRQIKHMIKYRYIPFTHGKRKYKGKEDVGKTFAS
;
A
#
# COMPACT_ATOMS: atom_id res chain seq x y z
N SER A 1 19.48 -51.55 13.82
CA SER A 1 19.54 -50.20 14.41
C SER A 1 18.39 -49.41 13.84
N ASP A 2 17.63 -48.80 14.75
CA ASP A 2 16.24 -48.35 14.65
C ASP A 2 16.12 -47.02 13.88
N ASP A 3 15.48 -47.01 12.71
CA ASP A 3 15.14 -45.79 11.97
C ASP A 3 13.64 -45.51 12.13
N GLY A 4 13.24 -45.18 13.36
CA GLY A 4 11.89 -44.74 13.69
C GLY A 4 11.63 -43.29 13.25
N PRO A 5 10.35 -42.89 13.08
CA PRO A 5 9.98 -41.52 12.71
C PRO A 5 10.50 -40.54 13.78
N SER A 6 11.54 -39.78 13.42
CA SER A 6 12.14 -38.81 14.32
C SER A 6 11.15 -37.68 14.61
N LEU A 7 10.79 -37.53 15.88
CA LEU A 7 10.01 -36.40 16.37
C LEU A 7 10.80 -35.11 16.10
N PRO A 8 10.15 -34.04 15.61
CA PRO A 8 10.83 -32.79 15.28
C PRO A 8 11.38 -32.14 16.56
N THR A 9 12.69 -32.28 16.79
CA THR A 9 13.41 -31.74 17.97
C THR A 9 13.85 -30.28 17.81
N ARG A 10 13.37 -29.59 16.77
CA ARG A 10 13.62 -28.16 16.60
C ARG A 10 12.43 -27.36 17.09
N GLN A 11 12.47 -27.04 18.37
CA GLN A 11 11.76 -25.93 19.01
C GLN A 11 12.28 -24.55 18.50
N ASN A 12 12.50 -24.43 17.19
CA ASN A 12 12.70 -23.18 16.48
C ASN A 12 11.47 -22.91 15.59
N GLU A 13 10.29 -23.28 16.07
CA GLU A 13 9.10 -22.51 15.74
C GLU A 13 9.32 -21.15 16.38
N GLU A 14 10.03 -20.27 15.65
CA GLU A 14 10.12 -18.86 15.95
C GLU A 14 8.69 -18.41 16.20
N PHE A 15 8.36 -18.28 17.49
CA PHE A 15 7.05 -17.87 17.92
C PHE A 15 6.89 -16.48 17.34
N ARG A 16 6.17 -16.39 16.22
CA ARG A 16 5.75 -15.13 15.63
C ARG A 16 4.46 -14.81 16.35
N PRO A 17 4.48 -14.14 17.53
CA PRO A 17 3.23 -13.69 18.12
C PRO A 17 2.49 -12.92 17.03
N PHE A 18 1.17 -13.02 17.01
CA PHE A 18 0.35 -12.19 16.15
C PHE A 18 0.68 -10.72 16.47
N ILE A 19 1.57 -10.13 15.68
CA ILE A 19 1.89 -8.71 15.75
C ILE A 19 0.62 -8.03 15.27
N ARG A 20 -0.16 -7.49 16.22
CA ARG A 20 -1.37 -6.73 15.91
C ARG A 20 -0.95 -5.57 15.02
N ARG A 21 -1.36 -5.63 13.74
CA ARG A 21 -0.99 -4.62 12.73
C ARG A 21 -1.49 -3.22 13.09
N LEU A 22 -2.53 -3.13 13.94
CA LEU A 22 -2.96 -1.90 14.58
C LEU A 22 -2.57 -1.94 16.07
N PRO A 23 -1.53 -1.19 16.48
CA PRO A 23 -1.35 -0.89 17.90
C PRO A 23 -2.58 -0.11 18.39
N GLU A 24 -3.39 -0.77 19.21
CA GLU A 24 -4.70 -0.28 19.71
C GLU A 24 -4.58 1.10 20.31
N PHE A 25 -3.53 1.38 21.10
CA PHE A 25 -3.29 2.71 21.67
C PHE A 25 -3.19 3.80 20.60
N LYS A 26 -2.52 3.55 19.47
CA LYS A 26 -2.42 4.53 18.38
C LYS A 26 -3.76 4.71 17.66
N PHE A 27 -4.54 3.65 17.53
CA PHE A 27 -5.89 3.71 16.98
C PHE A 27 -6.79 4.56 17.87
N TRP A 28 -6.86 4.24 19.16
CA TRP A 28 -7.66 4.98 20.13
C TRP A 28 -7.24 6.44 20.22
N HIS A 29 -5.95 6.74 20.31
CA HIS A 29 -5.46 8.11 20.30
C HIS A 29 -5.85 8.87 19.01
N SER A 30 -5.73 8.23 17.84
CA SER A 30 -6.16 8.84 16.58
C SER A 30 -7.67 9.05 16.51
N ALA A 31 -8.45 8.10 17.01
CA ALA A 31 -9.90 8.17 17.06
C ALA A 31 -10.38 9.29 18.00
N THR A 32 -9.84 9.36 19.22
CA THR A 32 -10.15 10.44 20.18
C THR A 32 -9.81 11.80 19.62
N LYS A 33 -8.66 11.96 18.96
CA LYS A 33 -8.30 13.22 18.28
C LYS A 33 -9.32 13.60 17.20
N GLY A 34 -9.76 12.62 16.40
CA GLY A 34 -10.78 12.83 15.37
C GLY A 34 -12.14 13.24 15.97
N ILE A 35 -12.56 12.57 17.06
CA ILE A 35 -13.81 12.86 17.76
C ILE A 35 -13.78 14.27 18.36
N LEU A 36 -12.68 14.68 18.99
CA LEU A 36 -12.54 16.03 19.55
C LEU A 36 -12.63 17.10 18.46
N VAL A 37 -11.99 16.89 17.31
CA VAL A 37 -12.08 17.83 16.17
C VAL A 37 -13.50 17.86 15.61
N ALA A 38 -14.14 16.71 15.41
CA ALA A 38 -15.52 16.65 14.93
C ALA A 38 -16.48 17.34 15.90
N MET A 39 -16.34 17.10 17.20
CA MET A 39 -17.11 17.76 18.26
C MET A 39 -16.90 19.27 18.23
N ALA A 40 -15.66 19.75 18.10
CA ALA A 40 -15.39 21.18 17.92
C ALA A 40 -16.10 21.73 16.66
N CYS A 41 -16.01 21.04 15.52
CA CYS A 41 -16.68 21.46 14.28
C CYS A 41 -18.21 21.53 14.41
N THR A 42 -18.84 20.72 15.27
CA THR A 42 -20.30 20.80 15.48
C THR A 42 -20.78 22.07 16.17
N PHE A 43 -19.90 22.77 16.92
CA PHE A 43 -20.27 24.00 17.61
C PHE A 43 -20.22 25.25 16.72
N PHE A 44 -19.60 25.18 15.54
CA PHE A 44 -19.49 26.34 14.65
C PHE A 44 -20.32 26.15 13.38
N GLU A 45 -21.28 27.07 13.17
CA GLU A 45 -22.11 27.08 11.97
C GLU A 45 -21.30 27.32 10.68
N ALA A 46 -20.08 27.86 10.78
CA ALA A 46 -19.16 28.03 9.66
C ALA A 46 -18.80 26.71 8.95
N PHE A 47 -18.91 25.56 9.63
CA PHE A 47 -18.69 24.24 9.04
C PHE A 47 -19.94 23.64 8.37
N ASN A 48 -21.10 24.32 8.43
CA ASN A 48 -22.27 23.95 7.64
C ASN A 48 -22.12 24.44 6.20
N VAL A 49 -21.30 23.73 5.42
CA VAL A 49 -21.06 24.06 4.02
C VAL A 49 -22.30 23.70 3.19
N PRO A 50 -22.94 24.67 2.51
CA PRO A 50 -24.05 24.38 1.59
C PRO A 50 -23.61 23.45 0.46
N VAL A 51 -24.44 22.45 0.15
CA VAL A 51 -24.13 21.41 -0.85
C VAL A 51 -24.20 22.00 -2.26
N PHE A 52 -23.02 22.23 -2.84
CA PHE A 52 -22.85 22.66 -4.23
C PHE A 52 -22.01 21.65 -5.03
N TRP A 53 -22.10 21.70 -6.36
CA TRP A 53 -21.34 20.81 -7.25
C TRP A 53 -19.80 20.90 -7.08
N PRO A 54 -19.18 22.09 -6.93
CA PRO A 54 -17.72 22.19 -6.80
C PRO A 54 -17.18 21.48 -5.56
N ILE A 55 -17.90 21.55 -4.44
CA ILE A 55 -17.46 20.91 -3.20
C ILE A 55 -17.57 19.38 -3.30
N LEU A 56 -18.58 18.85 -3.99
CA LEU A 56 -18.71 17.41 -4.27
C LEU A 56 -17.56 16.88 -5.12
N VAL A 57 -17.16 17.62 -6.16
CA VAL A 57 -15.99 17.25 -6.99
C VAL A 57 -14.71 17.27 -6.16
N MET A 58 -14.54 18.26 -5.29
CA MET A 58 -13.38 18.32 -4.38
C MET A 58 -13.36 17.13 -3.40
N TYR A 59 -14.51 16.75 -2.83
CA TYR A 59 -14.63 15.54 -2.00
C TYR A 59 -14.23 14.30 -2.79
N PHE A 60 -14.71 14.17 -4.03
CA PHE A 60 -14.37 13.04 -4.91
C PHE A 60 -12.87 12.96 -5.17
N ILE A 61 -12.23 14.07 -5.58
CA ILE A 61 -10.79 14.10 -5.86
C ILE A 61 -9.99 13.79 -4.59
N MET A 62 -10.32 14.42 -3.46
CA MET A 62 -9.64 14.21 -2.19
C MET A 62 -9.75 12.74 -1.73
N LEU A 63 -10.96 12.18 -1.74
CA LEU A 63 -11.22 10.80 -1.35
C LEU A 63 -10.53 9.81 -2.30
N PHE A 64 -10.59 10.08 -3.60
CA PHE A 64 -9.92 9.27 -4.62
C PHE A 64 -8.41 9.24 -4.40
N CYS A 65 -7.78 10.40 -4.16
CA CYS A 65 -6.36 10.47 -3.85
C CYS A 65 -6.01 9.71 -2.56
N ILE A 66 -6.80 9.83 -1.48
CA ILE A 66 -6.53 9.14 -0.21
C ILE A 66 -6.65 7.62 -0.36
N THR A 67 -7.72 7.15 -1.01
CA THR A 67 -7.99 5.71 -1.19
C THR A 67 -6.98 5.06 -2.15
N MET A 68 -6.60 5.76 -3.23
CA MET A 68 -5.65 5.26 -4.22
C MET A 68 -4.19 5.50 -3.84
N LYS A 69 -3.87 6.31 -2.82
CA LYS A 69 -2.50 6.60 -2.37
C LYS A 69 -1.65 5.34 -2.16
N ARG A 70 -2.26 4.30 -1.58
CA ARG A 70 -1.57 3.03 -1.32
C ARG A 70 -1.30 2.25 -2.61
N GLN A 71 -2.27 2.24 -3.52
CA GLN A 71 -2.15 1.60 -4.84
C GLN A 71 -1.06 2.29 -5.65
N ILE A 72 -1.09 3.63 -5.74
CA ILE A 72 -0.08 4.43 -6.46
C ILE A 72 1.33 4.24 -5.86
N LYS A 73 1.46 4.24 -4.53
CA LYS A 73 2.76 3.98 -3.87
C LYS A 73 3.31 2.59 -4.19
N HIS A 74 2.45 1.58 -4.26
CA HIS A 74 2.84 0.22 -4.65
C HIS A 74 3.26 0.16 -6.12
N MET A 75 2.49 0.78 -7.01
CA MET A 75 2.83 0.93 -8.44
C MET A 75 4.21 1.52 -8.65
N ILE A 76 4.49 2.65 -7.98
CA ILE A 76 5.78 3.33 -8.04
C ILE A 76 6.90 2.46 -7.45
N LYS A 77 6.66 1.78 -6.32
CA LYS A 77 7.65 0.92 -5.65
C LYS A 77 8.05 -0.30 -6.48
N TYR A 78 7.10 -0.94 -7.15
CA TYR A 78 7.33 -2.18 -7.91
C TYR A 78 7.52 -1.93 -9.41
N ARG A 79 7.58 -0.65 -9.82
CA ARG A 79 7.86 -0.25 -11.21
C ARG A 79 6.96 -0.94 -12.24
N TYR A 80 5.74 -1.32 -11.84
CA TYR A 80 4.68 -1.57 -12.80
C TYR A 80 3.96 -0.25 -13.02
N ILE A 81 3.64 -0.02 -14.26
CA ILE A 81 3.45 1.33 -14.74
C ILE A 81 2.02 1.81 -14.41
N PRO A 82 1.84 2.99 -13.78
CA PRO A 82 0.54 3.66 -13.73
C PRO A 82 0.19 4.41 -15.03
N PHE A 83 1.19 4.75 -15.86
CA PHE A 83 0.99 5.26 -17.23
C PHE A 83 2.23 5.00 -18.13
N THR A 84 2.10 4.19 -19.18
CA THR A 84 3.21 3.70 -20.01
C THR A 84 3.60 4.69 -21.11
N HIS A 85 4.17 5.85 -20.76
CA HIS A 85 4.75 6.72 -21.79
C HIS A 85 6.13 6.21 -22.24
N GLY A 86 6.12 5.40 -23.30
CA GLY A 86 7.32 4.97 -24.03
C GLY A 86 7.21 3.55 -24.60
N LYS A 87 7.38 3.39 -25.91
CA LYS A 87 7.41 2.07 -26.56
C LYS A 87 8.56 1.23 -25.97
N ARG A 88 8.27 -0.01 -25.55
CA ARG A 88 9.31 -1.00 -25.19
C ARG A 88 10.23 -1.20 -26.40
N LYS A 89 11.42 -0.60 -26.40
CA LYS A 89 12.50 -1.02 -27.30
C LYS A 89 13.07 -2.33 -26.75
N TYR A 90 12.70 -3.43 -27.37
CA TYR A 90 13.41 -4.69 -27.19
C TYR A 90 14.85 -4.49 -27.68
N LYS A 91 15.83 -4.67 -26.79
CA LYS A 91 17.24 -4.76 -27.20
C LYS A 91 17.34 -6.03 -28.04
N GLY A 92 17.59 -5.88 -29.34
CA GLY A 92 17.78 -7.01 -30.26
C GLY A 92 18.86 -7.93 -29.71
N LYS A 93 18.65 -9.25 -29.84
CA LYS A 93 19.70 -10.24 -29.60
C LYS A 93 20.92 -9.82 -30.43
N GLU A 94 21.99 -9.47 -29.74
CA GLU A 94 23.28 -9.18 -30.35
C GLU A 94 23.70 -10.45 -31.11
N ASP A 95 24.07 -10.26 -32.37
CA ASP A 95 24.43 -11.28 -33.35
C ASP A 95 25.39 -12.33 -32.78
N VAL A 96 24.84 -13.48 -32.34
CA VAL A 96 25.58 -14.73 -32.17
C VAL A 96 25.82 -15.28 -33.56
N GLY A 97 26.85 -14.76 -34.22
CA GLY A 97 27.18 -15.10 -35.60
C GLY A 97 28.61 -14.75 -35.99
N LYS A 98 29.55 -14.78 -35.03
CA LYS A 98 30.99 -14.93 -35.34
C LYS A 98 31.46 -16.27 -34.83
N THR A 99 31.23 -17.30 -35.62
CA THR A 99 31.92 -18.58 -35.50
C THR A 99 32.46 -18.95 -36.88
N PHE A 100 33.76 -18.65 -37.03
CA PHE A 100 34.78 -19.32 -37.85
C PHE A 100 34.53 -19.45 -39.35
N ALA A 101 35.16 -18.55 -40.13
CA ALA A 101 35.53 -18.80 -41.51
C ALA A 101 37.05 -18.60 -41.65
N SER A 102 37.69 -19.64 -42.21
CA SER A 102 39.09 -19.83 -42.60
C SER A 102 40.18 -19.91 -41.53
#